data_AF-A0A972ATD7-F1
#
_entry.id   AF-A0A972ATD7-F1
#
_cell.length_a   1.000
_cell.length_b   1.000
_cell.length_c   1.000
_cell.angle_alpha   90.00
_cell.angle_beta   90.00
_cell.angle_gamma   90.00
#
_symmetry.space_group_name_H-M   'P 1'
#
loop_
_entity.id
_entity.type
_entity.pdbx_description
1 polymer ?
#
loop_
_entity_poly.entity_id
_entity_poly.type
_entity_poly.pdbx_seq_one_letter_code
_entity_poly.pdbx_strand_id
1 'polypeptide(L)'
;MKSPKTWSFAPYRQLDDELEYAITVCRLAPNTDFIELEWLCDSSVLPLSAEFLIHYKSLDETVYTPITVAGNKAKLTGLKPDTEYELYVTAGDNKSCVRLARTGFVPGTVVNYLHPLDEAYSFSGRYLCSPSIVKLPDGALLASMDVYAPRAPQNLSLLFRSDDGGANWDYLTDLFPCFWGKLFVHKGELYMLAMSTEYGDLLIGKSTDDGKSFCKPEVLSRGSCSHLAKGLHKAPMPVTNHAGRLWTAIDYGAWSLGGHSSSLLSVDENADLMEAENWTLTKPLAFNPDWAGTVKGPSRGLLEGSAVVSPTGDIINFLGYKTAECVPDRDRAIMLKGDINCPDKKLAFYKTVDFFGNRSKFSVLYDDVSKQYFSIVNRLQGEYTRGMRNIASLSVSSDLEHWRILCDLLDYSALDTEKVAFQYIDFIFDGDDLLFLSRT
;
A
#
# COMPACT_ATOMS: atom_id res chain seq x y z
N MET A 1 -9.93 26.55 16.01
CA MET A 1 -8.99 25.91 15.07
C MET A 1 -9.35 26.31 13.64
N LYS A 2 -8.38 26.58 12.75
CA LYS A 2 -8.63 26.79 11.31
C LYS A 2 -8.48 25.46 10.58
N SER A 3 -9.24 25.26 9.50
CA SER A 3 -9.07 24.06 8.67
C SER A 3 -7.66 23.96 8.08
N PRO A 4 -7.10 22.75 7.94
CA PRO A 4 -5.82 22.52 7.29
C PRO A 4 -5.83 23.05 5.84
N LYS A 5 -4.69 23.57 5.38
CA LYS A 5 -4.51 24.05 4.00
C LYS A 5 -3.93 22.98 3.06
N THR A 6 -3.44 21.88 3.62
CA THR A 6 -2.75 20.77 2.95
C THR A 6 -3.45 19.46 3.30
N TRP A 7 -3.18 18.42 2.53
CA TRP A 7 -3.53 17.05 2.92
C TRP A 7 -2.56 16.47 3.96
N SER A 8 -1.33 17.01 3.95
CA SER A 8 -0.22 16.55 4.78
C SER A 8 -0.27 17.05 6.22
N PHE A 9 0.18 16.17 7.10
CA PHE A 9 0.44 16.40 8.52
C PHE A 9 1.81 15.80 8.90
N ALA A 10 2.41 16.26 10.00
CA ALA A 10 3.70 15.75 10.47
C ALA A 10 3.81 15.88 12.00
N PRO A 11 3.30 14.90 12.77
CA PRO A 11 2.38 13.82 12.35
C PRO A 11 0.92 14.32 12.32
N TYR A 12 -0.01 13.50 11.84
CA TYR A 12 -1.43 13.76 12.06
C TYR A 12 -1.78 13.59 13.54
N ARG A 13 -2.61 14.51 14.07
CA ARG A 13 -3.18 14.44 15.41
C ARG A 13 -4.69 14.59 15.34
N GLN A 14 -5.40 13.85 16.19
CA GLN A 14 -6.84 14.00 16.30
C GLN A 14 -7.21 15.35 16.91
N LEU A 15 -8.42 15.83 16.61
CA LEU A 15 -8.88 17.15 17.05
C LEU A 15 -9.08 17.24 18.57
N ASP A 16 -9.35 16.11 19.21
CA ASP A 16 -9.55 15.91 20.65
C ASP A 16 -8.29 15.38 21.35
N ASP A 17 -7.17 15.30 20.63
CA ASP A 17 -5.89 14.92 21.22
C ASP A 17 -5.38 16.04 22.12
N GLU A 18 -5.80 16.00 23.39
CA GLU A 18 -5.31 16.90 24.45
C GLU A 18 -3.86 16.57 24.85
N LEU A 19 -3.31 15.45 24.37
CA LEU A 19 -1.93 15.06 24.61
C LEU A 19 -1.03 15.84 23.67
N GLU A 20 -0.56 16.99 24.14
CA GLU A 20 0.56 17.73 23.57
C GLU A 20 1.86 16.93 23.77
N TYR A 21 1.97 15.73 23.18
CA TYR A 21 3.24 15.03 23.13
C TYR A 21 4.21 15.90 22.32
N ALA A 22 5.09 16.63 23.01
CA ALA A 22 6.13 17.40 22.34
C ALA A 22 7.11 16.49 21.56
N ILE A 23 7.06 15.17 21.78
CA ILE A 23 7.86 14.16 21.10
C ILE A 23 6.94 13.06 20.56
N THR A 24 7.04 12.74 19.27
CA THR A 24 6.32 11.62 18.65
C THR A 24 7.29 10.68 17.97
N VAL A 25 7.39 9.44 18.44
CA VAL A 25 8.13 8.38 17.72
C VAL A 25 7.32 8.03 16.47
N CYS A 26 7.83 8.37 15.29
CA CYS A 26 7.10 8.30 14.01
C CYS A 26 7.53 7.11 13.14
N ARG A 27 8.68 6.49 13.42
CA ARG A 27 9.16 5.30 12.72
C ARG A 27 9.82 4.34 13.69
N LEU A 28 9.54 3.06 13.48
CA LEU A 28 10.30 1.94 14.06
C LEU A 28 10.75 1.02 12.94
N ALA A 29 11.96 0.48 13.06
CA ALA A 29 12.49 -0.53 12.15
C ALA A 29 13.33 -1.54 12.93
N PRO A 30 12.69 -2.57 13.52
CA PRO A 30 13.40 -3.66 14.16
C PRO A 30 14.11 -4.54 13.15
N ASN A 31 15.16 -5.21 13.61
CA ASN A 31 15.86 -6.27 12.90
C ASN A 31 16.28 -7.35 13.92
N THR A 32 17.19 -8.25 13.55
CA THR A 32 17.56 -9.42 14.36
C THR A 32 17.98 -9.06 15.78
N ASP A 33 18.82 -8.06 15.98
CA ASP A 33 19.40 -7.71 17.27
C ASP A 33 19.45 -6.20 17.52
N PHE A 34 18.68 -5.42 16.74
CA PHE A 34 18.60 -3.98 16.89
C PHE A 34 17.20 -3.44 16.57
N ILE A 35 16.93 -2.23 17.06
CA ILE A 35 15.76 -1.43 16.68
C ILE A 35 16.24 -0.04 16.25
N GLU A 36 15.95 0.34 15.02
CA GLU A 36 16.05 1.73 14.58
C GLU A 36 14.76 2.47 14.89
N LEU A 37 14.88 3.73 15.29
CA LEU A 37 13.75 4.60 15.59
C LEU A 37 14.03 6.05 15.21
N GLU A 38 12.97 6.72 14.81
CA GLU A 38 12.94 8.14 14.49
C GLU A 38 11.79 8.81 15.25
N TRP A 39 12.00 10.05 15.66
CA TRP A 39 10.97 10.86 16.30
C TRP A 39 10.92 12.28 15.77
N LEU A 40 9.74 12.87 15.90
CA LEU A 40 9.47 14.29 15.66
C LEU A 40 9.42 15.03 16.97
N CYS A 41 9.78 16.31 16.93
CA CYS A 41 9.69 17.21 18.07
C CYS A 41 8.91 18.47 17.70
N ASP A 42 8.06 18.93 18.62
CA ASP A 42 7.45 20.25 18.52
C ASP A 42 8.51 21.31 18.85
N SER A 43 9.01 21.97 17.80
CA SER A 43 10.02 23.04 17.92
C SER A 43 9.55 24.26 18.72
N SER A 44 8.26 24.40 19.00
CA SER A 44 7.73 25.45 19.89
C SER A 44 7.92 25.13 21.37
N VAL A 45 8.12 23.85 21.70
CA VAL A 45 8.27 23.34 23.07
C VAL A 45 9.71 22.92 23.36
N LEU A 46 10.37 22.27 22.40
CA LEU A 46 11.72 21.73 22.55
C LEU A 46 12.71 22.41 21.60
N PRO A 47 13.89 22.86 22.10
CA PRO A 47 14.92 23.41 21.23
C PRO A 47 15.51 22.32 20.34
N LEU A 48 15.99 22.70 19.15
CA LEU A 48 16.68 21.80 18.22
C LEU A 48 17.95 21.17 18.81
N SER A 49 18.53 21.79 19.84
CA SER A 49 19.70 21.30 20.57
C SER A 49 19.35 20.42 21.78
N ALA A 50 18.09 20.01 21.93
CA ALA A 50 17.68 19.15 23.03
C ALA A 50 18.46 17.82 22.99
N GLU A 51 18.90 17.38 24.16
CA GLU A 51 19.45 16.04 24.36
C GLU A 51 18.29 15.09 24.66
N PHE A 52 18.25 13.96 23.97
CA PHE A 52 17.18 12.98 24.10
C PHE A 52 17.68 11.77 24.88
N LEU A 53 16.81 11.22 25.72
CA LEU A 53 17.01 9.88 26.27
C LEU A 53 16.00 8.92 25.67
N ILE A 54 16.49 7.78 25.19
CA ILE A 54 15.65 6.65 24.81
C ILE A 54 15.65 5.70 25.99
N HIS A 55 14.45 5.39 26.47
CA HIS A 55 14.22 4.42 27.52
C HIS A 55 13.68 3.17 26.85
N TYR A 56 14.35 2.03 27.00
CA TYR A 56 13.86 0.75 26.49
C TYR A 56 14.00 -0.36 27.53
N LYS A 57 13.14 -1.37 27.44
CA LYS A 57 13.29 -2.64 28.16
C LYS A 57 12.60 -3.76 27.40
N SER A 58 13.06 -5.00 27.61
CA SER A 58 12.26 -6.14 27.16
C SER A 58 10.98 -6.25 28.00
N LEU A 59 9.94 -6.88 27.46
CA LEU A 59 8.68 -7.05 28.20
C LEU A 59 8.82 -7.91 29.47
N ASP A 60 9.86 -8.75 29.55
CA ASP A 60 10.18 -9.57 30.72
C ASP A 60 10.91 -8.78 31.82
N GLU A 61 11.37 -7.57 31.52
CA GLU A 61 12.06 -6.69 32.45
C GLU A 61 11.10 -5.64 33.03
N THR A 62 11.43 -5.14 34.23
CA THR A 62 10.64 -4.12 34.93
C THR A 62 11.29 -2.75 34.91
N VAL A 63 12.58 -2.66 34.61
CA VAL A 63 13.37 -1.43 34.66
C VAL A 63 13.81 -1.03 33.26
N TYR A 64 13.60 0.25 32.93
CA TYR A 64 14.06 0.83 31.67
C TYR A 64 15.55 1.11 31.71
N THR A 65 16.23 0.79 30.61
CA THR A 65 17.59 1.23 30.34
C THR A 65 17.54 2.54 29.57
N PRO A 66 18.05 3.66 30.12
CA PRO A 66 18.16 4.92 29.41
C PRO A 66 19.45 4.94 28.58
N ILE A 67 19.36 5.45 27.36
CA ILE A 67 20.52 5.84 26.56
C ILE A 67 20.38 7.27 26.07
N THR A 68 21.48 8.01 26.12
CA THR A 68 21.53 9.38 25.63
C THR A 68 21.80 9.39 24.13
N VAL A 69 21.02 10.17 23.38
CA VAL A 69 21.15 10.30 21.93
C VAL A 69 21.07 11.77 21.52
N ALA A 70 21.91 12.13 20.55
CA ALA A 70 21.86 13.42 19.87
C ALA A 70 21.05 13.31 18.57
N GLY A 71 20.26 14.35 18.26
CA GLY A 71 19.41 14.37 17.07
C GLY A 71 18.08 13.63 17.30
N ASN A 72 17.41 13.27 16.22
CA ASN A 72 16.04 12.75 16.25
C ASN A 72 15.91 11.30 15.73
N LYS A 73 17.04 10.59 15.63
CA LYS A 73 17.16 9.21 15.14
C LYS A 73 18.17 8.43 15.96
N ALA A 74 17.93 7.14 16.13
CA ALA A 74 18.84 6.26 16.84
C ALA A 74 18.76 4.81 16.35
N LYS A 75 19.77 4.03 16.74
CA LYS A 75 19.81 2.58 16.58
C LYS A 75 20.16 1.93 17.91
N LEU A 76 19.18 1.27 18.52
CA LEU A 76 19.36 0.46 19.73
C LEU A 76 19.97 -0.89 19.35
N THR A 77 21.24 -1.12 19.64
CA THR A 77 21.97 -2.35 19.28
C THR A 77 22.15 -3.30 20.46
N GLY A 78 22.47 -4.57 20.18
CA GLY A 78 22.78 -5.56 21.23
C GLY A 78 21.53 -6.07 21.95
N LEU A 79 20.38 -5.96 21.29
CA LEU A 79 19.11 -6.50 21.76
C LEU A 79 19.09 -8.02 21.54
N LYS A 80 18.34 -8.73 22.38
CA LYS A 80 18.15 -10.17 22.24
C LYS A 80 17.28 -10.40 21.00
N PRO A 81 17.64 -11.31 20.09
CA PRO A 81 16.75 -11.69 19.00
C PRO A 81 15.41 -12.25 19.49
N ASP A 82 14.40 -12.16 18.63
CA ASP A 82 13.08 -12.75 18.89
C ASP A 82 12.45 -12.27 20.20
N THR A 83 12.70 -11.02 20.58
CA THR A 83 12.29 -10.46 21.86
C THR A 83 11.43 -9.21 21.67
N GLU A 84 10.38 -9.11 22.46
CA GLU A 84 9.49 -7.95 22.54
C GLU A 84 10.10 -6.86 23.42
N TYR A 85 10.09 -5.63 22.93
CA TYR A 85 10.58 -4.44 23.61
C TYR A 85 9.49 -3.37 23.68
N GLU A 86 9.46 -2.66 24.80
CA GLU A 86 8.79 -1.38 24.91
C GLU A 86 9.82 -0.25 25.02
N LEU A 87 9.56 0.86 24.34
CA LEU A 87 10.45 2.00 24.32
C LEU A 87 9.69 3.34 24.27
N TYR A 88 10.33 4.39 24.78
CA TYR A 88 9.86 5.77 24.64
C TYR A 88 11.04 6.74 24.66
N VAL A 89 10.79 7.98 24.24
CA VAL A 89 11.80 9.04 24.18
C VAL A 89 11.42 10.16 25.15
N THR A 90 12.40 10.74 25.84
CA THR A 90 12.23 11.91 26.71
C THR A 90 13.21 13.02 26.37
N ALA A 91 12.80 14.27 26.60
CA ALA A 91 13.68 15.43 26.62
C ALA A 91 13.16 16.46 27.64
N GLY A 92 13.96 16.75 28.67
CA GLY A 92 13.47 17.48 29.84
C GLY A 92 12.27 16.77 30.47
N ASP A 93 11.18 17.52 30.68
CA ASP A 93 9.92 16.98 31.25
C ASP A 93 9.00 16.35 30.19
N ASN A 94 9.39 16.39 28.91
CA ASN A 94 8.58 15.86 27.82
C ASN A 94 8.86 14.37 27.61
N LYS A 95 7.80 13.61 27.32
CA LYS A 95 7.84 12.17 27.09
C LYS A 95 6.96 11.81 25.89
N SER A 96 7.44 10.94 25.00
CA SER A 96 6.61 10.38 23.92
C SER A 96 5.62 9.33 24.45
N CYS A 97 4.65 8.93 23.63
CA CYS A 97 3.95 7.68 23.87
C CYS A 97 4.95 6.49 23.91
N VAL A 98 4.57 5.44 24.64
CA VAL A 98 5.31 4.18 24.62
C VAL A 98 4.99 3.46 23.31
N ARG A 99 6.03 2.99 22.63
CA ARG A 99 5.92 2.18 21.41
C ARG A 99 6.42 0.78 21.69
N LEU A 100 5.96 -0.18 20.89
CA LEU A 100 6.35 -1.58 20.98
C LEU A 100 7.09 -2.01 19.72
N ALA A 101 8.09 -2.87 19.88
CA ALA A 101 8.86 -3.44 18.79
C ALA A 101 9.32 -4.86 19.11
N ARG A 102 9.17 -5.76 18.13
CA ARG A 102 9.74 -7.11 18.20
C ARG A 102 11.01 -7.17 17.37
N THR A 103 12.12 -7.53 17.98
CA THR A 103 13.35 -7.91 17.26
C THR A 103 13.18 -9.27 16.61
N GLY A 104 13.84 -9.50 15.48
CA GLY A 104 13.73 -10.74 14.72
C GLY A 104 14.24 -10.59 13.30
N PHE A 105 14.50 -11.72 12.64
CA PHE A 105 14.88 -11.70 11.24
C PHE A 105 13.73 -11.21 10.36
N VAL A 106 14.06 -10.31 9.42
CA VAL A 106 13.15 -9.75 8.43
C VAL A 106 13.86 -9.79 7.06
N PRO A 107 13.20 -10.30 6.00
CA PRO A 107 13.80 -10.27 4.67
C PRO A 107 13.79 -8.83 4.13
N GLY A 108 14.94 -8.36 3.66
CA GLY A 108 15.10 -7.00 3.11
C GLY A 108 15.24 -5.91 4.18
N THR A 109 14.87 -4.68 3.83
CA THR A 109 14.96 -3.50 4.69
C THR A 109 13.58 -3.13 5.24
N VAL A 110 13.48 -2.91 6.55
CA VAL A 110 12.22 -2.45 7.18
C VAL A 110 12.05 -0.95 6.94
N VAL A 111 11.02 -0.61 6.16
CA VAL A 111 10.60 0.79 5.97
C VAL A 111 9.97 1.34 7.24
N ASN A 112 9.01 0.63 7.82
CA ASN A 112 8.36 0.98 9.07
C ASN A 112 7.77 -0.27 9.76
N TYR A 113 7.48 -0.14 11.05
CA TYR A 113 6.96 -1.21 11.88
C TYR A 113 5.88 -0.69 12.83
N LEU A 114 4.81 -1.46 12.97
CA LEU A 114 3.75 -1.25 13.95
C LEU A 114 3.47 -2.58 14.63
N HIS A 115 3.78 -2.66 15.92
CA HIS A 115 3.50 -3.85 16.71
C HIS A 115 1.97 -4.07 16.80
N PRO A 116 1.46 -5.32 16.74
CA PRO A 116 0.01 -5.61 16.84
C PRO A 116 -0.67 -5.10 18.11
N LEU A 117 0.09 -4.94 19.20
CA LEU A 117 -0.38 -4.39 20.48
C LEU A 117 -0.12 -2.88 20.65
N ASP A 118 0.52 -2.23 19.69
CA ASP A 118 0.76 -0.79 19.73
C ASP A 118 -0.50 -0.04 19.28
N GLU A 119 -0.99 0.84 20.16
CA GLU A 119 -2.25 1.57 19.97
C GLU A 119 -2.07 3.00 19.44
N ALA A 120 -0.84 3.39 19.08
CA ALA A 120 -0.50 4.76 18.66
C ALA A 120 -1.37 5.29 17.51
N TYR A 121 -1.90 4.40 16.67
CA TYR A 121 -2.76 4.75 15.53
C TYR A 121 -4.17 4.17 15.61
N SER A 122 -4.61 3.75 16.80
CA SER A 122 -5.89 3.06 17.01
C SER A 122 -7.13 3.81 16.49
N PHE A 123 -7.03 5.12 16.32
CA PHE A 123 -8.06 5.95 15.68
C PHE A 123 -8.27 5.66 14.19
N SER A 124 -7.26 5.13 13.49
CA SER A 124 -7.36 4.65 12.10
C SER A 124 -7.39 3.13 12.05
N GLY A 125 -6.46 2.47 12.77
CA GLY A 125 -6.29 1.02 12.75
C GLY A 125 -5.11 0.55 13.62
N ARG A 126 -4.61 -0.67 13.39
CA ARG A 126 -3.53 -1.27 14.19
C ARG A 126 -2.51 -2.08 13.38
N TYR A 127 -2.65 -2.12 12.06
CA TYR A 127 -1.77 -2.89 11.18
C TYR A 127 -1.39 -2.07 9.97
N LEU A 128 -0.10 -2.06 9.61
CA LEU A 128 0.34 -1.45 8.36
C LEU A 128 -0.16 -2.28 7.18
N CYS A 129 -0.67 -1.62 6.13
CA CYS A 129 -1.20 -2.30 4.96
C CYS A 129 -1.03 -1.47 3.68
N SER A 130 -1.35 -2.11 2.55
CA SER A 130 -1.47 -1.48 1.23
C SER A 130 -0.24 -0.66 0.83
N PRO A 131 0.95 -1.29 0.79
CA PRO A 131 2.16 -0.59 0.40
C PRO A 131 2.06 -0.03 -1.02
N SER A 132 2.64 1.15 -1.23
CA SER A 132 2.94 1.71 -2.54
C SER A 132 4.39 2.15 -2.58
N ILE A 133 5.10 1.86 -3.66
CA ILE A 133 6.47 2.34 -3.90
C ILE A 133 6.54 3.14 -5.20
N VAL A 134 7.31 4.21 -5.21
CA VAL A 134 7.59 5.02 -6.40
C VAL A 134 9.03 5.54 -6.34
N LYS A 135 9.65 5.68 -7.51
CA LYS A 135 10.93 6.37 -7.66
C LYS A 135 10.69 7.79 -8.21
N LEU A 136 11.26 8.77 -7.54
CA LEU A 136 11.18 10.18 -7.91
C LEU A 136 12.19 10.53 -9.02
N PRO A 137 12.01 11.67 -9.71
CA PRO A 137 12.94 12.12 -10.76
C PRO A 137 14.38 12.31 -10.28
N ASP A 138 14.59 12.65 -9.00
CA ASP A 138 15.91 12.79 -8.38
C ASP A 138 16.59 11.44 -8.03
N GLY A 139 15.86 10.34 -8.22
CA GLY A 139 16.32 8.98 -7.92
C GLY A 139 15.95 8.47 -6.54
N ALA A 140 15.40 9.31 -5.65
CA ALA A 140 14.94 8.88 -4.34
C ALA A 140 13.72 7.95 -4.44
N LEU A 141 13.57 7.06 -3.47
CA LEU A 141 12.40 6.19 -3.36
C LEU A 141 11.45 6.76 -2.31
N LEU A 142 10.15 6.75 -2.62
CA LEU A 142 9.10 6.96 -1.64
C LEU A 142 8.30 5.67 -1.43
N ALA A 143 7.96 5.41 -0.18
CA ALA A 143 7.08 4.33 0.23
C ALA A 143 5.92 4.90 1.03
N SER A 144 4.70 4.46 0.74
CA SER A 144 3.52 4.74 1.57
C SER A 144 2.86 3.47 2.04
N MET A 145 2.23 3.52 3.20
CA MET A 145 1.40 2.44 3.74
C MET A 145 0.28 3.01 4.60
N ASP A 146 -0.89 2.40 4.55
CA ASP A 146 -2.03 2.79 5.38
C ASP A 146 -2.08 2.04 6.71
N VAL A 147 -2.82 2.60 7.67
CA VAL A 147 -3.09 1.97 8.96
C VAL A 147 -4.49 1.36 8.96
N TYR A 148 -4.51 0.05 8.86
CA TYR A 148 -5.68 -0.80 8.73
C TYR A 148 -6.07 -1.47 10.06
N ALA A 149 -7.37 -1.65 10.30
CA ALA A 149 -7.88 -2.73 11.15
C ALA A 149 -9.32 -3.05 10.72
N PRO A 150 -9.77 -4.32 10.83
CA PRO A 150 -11.12 -4.69 10.43
C PRO A 150 -12.18 -3.84 11.14
N ARG A 151 -13.05 -3.20 10.37
CA ARG A 151 -14.14 -2.31 10.87
C ARG A 151 -13.63 -1.11 11.69
N ALA A 152 -12.38 -0.71 11.50
CA ALA A 152 -11.86 0.56 12.01
C ALA A 152 -12.05 1.68 10.98
N PRO A 153 -11.78 2.96 11.33
CA PRO A 153 -11.93 4.07 10.40
C PRO A 153 -11.03 4.01 9.15
N GLN A 154 -9.87 3.34 9.20
CA GLN A 154 -9.00 3.05 8.04
C GLN A 154 -8.77 4.28 7.15
N ASN A 155 -8.12 5.32 7.66
CA ASN A 155 -8.10 6.64 7.03
C ASN A 155 -6.77 7.40 7.24
N LEU A 156 -5.71 6.73 7.67
CA LEU A 156 -4.37 7.30 7.78
C LEU A 156 -3.40 6.57 6.86
N SER A 157 -2.59 7.32 6.12
CA SER A 157 -1.42 6.79 5.40
C SER A 157 -0.14 7.48 5.85
N LEU A 158 0.91 6.70 6.04
CA LEU A 158 2.24 7.14 6.45
C LEU A 158 3.18 7.07 5.24
N LEU A 159 4.00 8.10 5.03
CA LEU A 159 4.95 8.19 3.93
C LEU A 159 6.39 8.22 4.46
N PHE A 160 7.28 7.55 3.74
CA PHE A 160 8.71 7.42 4.04
C PHE A 160 9.54 7.67 2.79
N ARG A 161 10.75 8.16 2.96
CA ARG A 161 11.72 8.45 1.90
C ARG A 161 13.02 7.68 2.10
N SER A 162 13.63 7.28 1.00
CA SER A 162 15.00 6.76 0.95
C SER A 162 15.77 7.46 -0.15
N ASP A 163 16.95 7.99 0.20
CA ASP A 163 17.87 8.67 -0.72
C ASP A 163 19.03 7.76 -1.19
N ASP A 164 19.02 6.49 -0.79
CA ASP A 164 20.14 5.54 -0.98
C ASP A 164 19.69 4.18 -1.53
N GLY A 165 18.66 4.19 -2.38
CA GLY A 165 18.19 2.98 -3.07
C GLY A 165 17.44 2.00 -2.17
N GLY A 166 16.90 2.47 -1.04
CA GLY A 166 16.10 1.67 -0.11
C GLY A 166 16.91 1.02 1.01
N ALA A 167 18.19 1.39 1.17
CA ALA A 167 19.04 0.88 2.25
C ALA A 167 18.67 1.50 3.61
N ASN A 168 18.34 2.80 3.63
CA ASN A 168 17.82 3.50 4.80
C ASN A 168 16.52 4.24 4.46
N TRP A 169 15.63 4.34 5.44
CA TRP A 169 14.32 4.98 5.29
C TRP A 169 14.06 5.95 6.43
N ASP A 170 13.48 7.09 6.06
CA ASP A 170 13.14 8.17 6.97
C ASP A 170 11.66 8.51 6.85
N TYR A 171 11.05 8.87 7.98
CA TYR A 171 9.70 9.42 8.01
C TYR A 171 9.62 10.71 7.18
N LEU A 172 8.53 10.87 6.43
CA LEU A 172 8.29 12.05 5.61
C LEU A 172 7.06 12.86 6.06
N THR A 173 5.87 12.26 5.97
CA THR A 173 4.59 12.92 6.31
C THR A 173 3.48 11.89 6.50
N ASP A 174 2.39 12.31 7.15
CA ASP A 174 1.12 11.61 7.19
C ASP A 174 0.11 12.26 6.24
N LEU A 175 -0.74 11.45 5.62
CA LEU A 175 -1.91 11.91 4.87
C LEU A 175 -3.19 11.48 5.58
N PHE A 176 -4.09 12.43 5.83
CA PHE A 176 -5.39 12.18 6.46
C PHE A 176 -6.49 13.07 5.86
N PRO A 177 -7.65 12.52 5.46
CA PRO A 177 -7.95 11.09 5.39
C PRO A 177 -7.30 10.45 4.14
N CYS A 178 -6.66 9.28 4.28
CA CYS A 178 -6.02 8.55 3.17
C CYS A 178 -5.93 7.04 3.44
N PHE A 179 -6.44 6.23 2.51
CA PHE A 179 -6.47 4.77 2.54
C PHE A 179 -6.32 4.18 1.14
N TRP A 180 -5.69 3.02 1.00
CA TRP A 180 -5.46 2.37 -0.29
C TRP A 180 -4.78 3.29 -1.34
N GLY A 181 -3.82 4.11 -0.90
CA GLY A 181 -3.12 5.08 -1.73
C GLY A 181 -2.16 4.46 -2.75
N LYS A 182 -2.15 4.97 -3.99
CA LYS A 182 -1.09 4.71 -4.97
C LYS A 182 -0.32 6.00 -5.23
N LEU A 183 0.99 5.97 -4.96
CA LEU A 183 1.92 6.99 -5.42
C LEU A 183 2.29 6.76 -6.88
N PHE A 184 2.34 7.82 -7.67
CA PHE A 184 2.85 7.79 -9.04
C PHE A 184 3.43 9.14 -9.44
N VAL A 185 4.42 9.13 -10.32
CA VAL A 185 4.99 10.34 -10.92
C VAL A 185 4.39 10.53 -12.29
N HIS A 186 3.98 11.76 -12.58
CA HIS A 186 3.54 12.16 -13.92
C HIS A 186 4.12 13.51 -14.27
N LYS A 187 4.83 13.60 -15.41
CA LYS A 187 5.48 14.84 -15.89
C LYS A 187 6.36 15.54 -14.83
N GLY A 188 7.08 14.76 -14.04
CA GLY A 188 8.01 15.25 -13.01
C GLY A 188 7.37 15.58 -11.67
N GLU A 189 6.04 15.51 -11.56
CA GLU A 189 5.30 15.82 -10.34
C GLU A 189 4.81 14.53 -9.65
N LEU A 190 4.75 14.55 -8.32
CA LEU A 190 4.29 13.41 -7.52
C LEU A 190 2.79 13.53 -7.23
N TYR A 191 2.07 12.42 -7.40
CA TYR A 191 0.65 12.33 -7.09
C TYR A 191 0.35 11.17 -6.16
N MET A 192 -0.71 11.34 -5.36
CA MET A 192 -1.32 10.30 -4.54
C MET A 192 -2.78 10.14 -4.96
N LEU A 193 -3.15 8.95 -5.46
CA LEU A 193 -4.54 8.56 -5.73
C LEU A 193 -5.01 7.56 -4.69
N ALA A 194 -5.98 7.94 -3.86
CA ALA A 194 -6.37 7.19 -2.66
C ALA A 194 -7.88 7.22 -2.42
N MET A 195 -8.36 6.37 -1.52
CA MET A 195 -9.67 6.55 -0.87
C MET A 195 -9.51 7.39 0.39
N SER A 196 -10.58 8.06 0.84
CA SER A 196 -10.60 8.66 2.18
C SER A 196 -10.71 7.61 3.30
N THR A 197 -11.40 6.50 3.04
CA THR A 197 -11.61 5.36 3.94
C THR A 197 -12.10 4.14 3.13
N GLU A 198 -12.41 3.01 3.77
CA GLU A 198 -13.09 1.88 3.11
C GLU A 198 -14.38 2.37 2.43
N TYR A 199 -14.47 2.20 1.10
CA TYR A 199 -15.61 2.65 0.30
C TYR A 199 -15.88 4.15 0.35
N GLY A 200 -14.87 4.94 0.73
CA GLY A 200 -14.94 6.39 0.85
C GLY A 200 -14.79 7.14 -0.46
N ASP A 201 -14.55 8.44 -0.33
CA ASP A 201 -14.33 9.35 -1.45
C ASP A 201 -13.04 8.97 -2.19
N LEU A 202 -13.07 9.01 -3.52
CA LEU A 202 -11.88 8.91 -4.36
C LEU A 202 -11.19 10.27 -4.38
N LEU A 203 -9.95 10.30 -3.88
CA LEU A 203 -9.15 11.49 -3.68
C LEU A 203 -7.92 11.48 -4.58
N ILE A 204 -7.54 12.65 -5.08
CA ILE A 204 -6.22 12.89 -5.66
C ILE A 204 -5.54 14.08 -5.01
N GLY A 205 -4.25 13.94 -4.72
CA GLY A 205 -3.39 15.03 -4.25
C GLY A 205 -2.11 15.10 -5.05
N LYS A 206 -1.51 16.29 -5.10
CA LYS A 206 -0.25 16.58 -5.78
C LYS A 206 0.78 17.10 -4.78
N SER A 207 2.02 16.68 -4.95
CA SER A 207 3.21 17.22 -4.27
C SER A 207 4.21 17.70 -5.33
N THR A 208 4.72 18.91 -5.11
CA THR A 208 5.73 19.58 -5.94
C THR A 208 7.06 19.74 -5.16
N ASP A 209 7.20 19.06 -4.02
CA ASP A 209 8.30 19.18 -3.06
C ASP A 209 8.79 17.81 -2.59
N ASP A 210 8.77 16.85 -3.52
CA ASP A 210 9.29 15.49 -3.34
C ASP A 210 8.60 14.70 -2.21
N GLY A 211 7.30 14.94 -2.02
CA GLY A 211 6.45 14.26 -1.06
C GLY A 211 6.43 14.88 0.34
N LYS A 212 7.19 15.95 0.59
CA LYS A 212 7.20 16.64 1.90
C LYS A 212 5.82 17.20 2.25
N SER A 213 5.10 17.71 1.26
CA SER A 213 3.73 18.14 1.42
C SER A 213 2.87 17.88 0.19
N PHE A 214 1.59 17.58 0.43
CA PHE A 214 0.57 17.47 -0.60
C PHE A 214 -0.42 18.63 -0.45
N CYS A 215 -0.83 19.20 -1.58
CA CYS A 215 -1.91 20.17 -1.62
C CYS A 215 -3.21 19.57 -1.05
N LYS A 216 -4.20 20.41 -0.75
CA LYS A 216 -5.53 19.91 -0.36
C LYS A 216 -6.03 18.93 -1.44
N PRO A 217 -6.53 17.74 -1.06
CA PRO A 217 -6.93 16.75 -2.05
C PRO A 217 -8.19 17.20 -2.78
N GLU A 218 -8.24 16.92 -4.07
CA GLU A 218 -9.46 17.03 -4.88
C GLU A 218 -10.29 15.75 -4.74
N VAL A 219 -11.62 15.91 -4.70
CA VAL A 219 -12.54 14.77 -4.61
C VAL A 219 -13.05 14.42 -6.00
N LEU A 220 -12.47 13.37 -6.58
CA LEU A 220 -12.84 12.90 -7.91
C LEU A 220 -14.23 12.26 -7.95
N SER A 221 -14.60 11.54 -6.88
CA SER A 221 -15.92 10.94 -6.74
C SER A 221 -16.26 10.69 -5.29
N ARG A 222 -17.54 10.83 -4.94
CA ARG A 222 -18.02 10.56 -3.58
C ARG A 222 -18.24 9.07 -3.34
N GLY A 223 -17.92 8.63 -2.12
CA GLY A 223 -18.17 7.26 -1.64
C GLY A 223 -19.24 7.19 -0.56
N SER A 224 -19.55 5.97 -0.13
CA SER A 224 -20.48 5.73 0.98
C SER A 224 -19.82 5.90 2.35
N CYS A 225 -18.48 5.82 2.41
CA CYS A 225 -17.70 5.80 3.65
C CYS A 225 -18.21 4.73 4.64
N SER A 226 -18.75 3.62 4.14
CA SER A 226 -19.42 2.61 4.95
C SER A 226 -19.23 1.22 4.38
N HIS A 227 -18.74 0.30 5.21
CA HIS A 227 -18.62 -1.12 4.89
C HIS A 227 -19.97 -1.83 4.70
N LEU A 228 -21.09 -1.16 4.98
CA LEU A 228 -22.45 -1.68 4.82
C LEU A 228 -23.14 -1.18 3.53
N ALA A 229 -22.49 -0.29 2.77
CA ALA A 229 -23.05 0.30 1.57
C ALA A 229 -22.03 0.31 0.43
N LYS A 230 -22.50 0.25 -0.82
CA LYS A 230 -21.60 0.27 -1.99
C LYS A 230 -20.86 1.60 -2.07
N GLY A 231 -19.55 1.53 -2.27
CA GLY A 231 -18.73 2.68 -2.62
C GLY A 231 -17.57 2.27 -3.52
N LEU A 232 -16.67 3.21 -3.78
CA LEU A 232 -15.49 2.95 -4.61
C LEU A 232 -14.44 2.18 -3.82
N HIS A 233 -13.75 1.27 -4.49
CA HIS A 233 -12.72 0.43 -3.91
C HIS A 233 -11.52 0.40 -4.84
N LYS A 234 -10.32 0.43 -4.25
CA LYS A 234 -9.06 0.15 -4.95
C LYS A 234 -8.08 -0.43 -3.95
N ALA A 235 -7.04 -1.10 -4.42
CA ALA A 235 -5.76 -1.20 -3.69
C ALA A 235 -4.73 -0.30 -4.39
N PRO A 236 -3.46 -0.22 -3.95
CA PRO A 236 -2.40 0.44 -4.71
C PRO A 236 -2.16 -0.27 -6.05
N MET A 237 -2.93 0.10 -7.07
CA MET A 237 -2.91 -0.47 -8.41
C MET A 237 -2.11 0.42 -9.36
N PRO A 238 -1.47 -0.15 -10.41
CA PRO A 238 -0.69 0.63 -11.38
C PRO A 238 -1.50 1.76 -12.03
N VAL A 239 -0.79 2.85 -12.36
CA VAL A 239 -1.29 3.92 -13.23
C VAL A 239 -0.51 3.82 -14.54
N THR A 240 -1.21 3.53 -15.63
CA THR A 240 -0.61 3.20 -16.92
C THR A 240 -0.90 4.31 -17.91
N ASN A 241 0.14 4.85 -18.54
CA ASN A 241 -0.01 5.78 -19.66
C ASN A 241 -0.27 5.00 -20.95
N HIS A 242 -1.38 5.30 -21.63
CA HIS A 242 -1.69 4.73 -22.93
C HIS A 242 -2.68 5.60 -23.72
N ALA A 243 -2.42 5.75 -25.02
CA ALA A 243 -3.28 6.46 -25.96
C ALA A 243 -3.67 7.88 -25.48
N GLY A 244 -2.71 8.65 -24.96
CA GLY A 244 -2.92 10.03 -24.52
C GLY A 244 -3.59 10.16 -23.14
N ARG A 245 -3.69 9.07 -22.38
CA ARG A 245 -4.42 9.03 -21.10
C ARG A 245 -3.67 8.24 -20.05
N LEU A 246 -3.87 8.61 -18.80
CA LEU A 246 -3.51 7.78 -17.65
C LEU A 246 -4.69 6.89 -17.28
N TRP A 247 -4.45 5.61 -17.02
CA TRP A 247 -5.47 4.60 -16.72
C TRP A 247 -5.15 3.86 -15.43
N THR A 248 -6.16 3.61 -14.60
CA THR A 248 -6.04 2.75 -13.42
C THR A 248 -7.36 2.04 -13.12
N ALA A 249 -7.31 0.91 -12.41
CA ALA A 249 -8.51 0.16 -12.05
C ALA A 249 -9.18 0.74 -10.81
N ILE A 250 -10.51 0.82 -10.85
CA ILE A 250 -11.35 1.15 -9.71
C ILE A 250 -12.49 0.14 -9.67
N ASP A 251 -12.78 -0.41 -8.51
CA ASP A 251 -13.92 -1.29 -8.27
C ASP A 251 -15.04 -0.52 -7.57
N TYR A 252 -16.28 -1.00 -7.70
CA TYR A 252 -17.45 -0.43 -7.04
C TYR A 252 -18.29 -1.52 -6.40
N GLY A 253 -18.51 -1.43 -5.09
CA GLY A 253 -19.24 -2.46 -4.35
C GLY A 253 -18.96 -2.40 -2.86
N ALA A 254 -19.25 -3.50 -2.18
CA ALA A 254 -18.90 -3.73 -0.79
C ALA A 254 -18.95 -5.23 -0.50
N TRP A 255 -18.07 -5.71 0.38
CA TRP A 255 -18.09 -7.12 0.80
C TRP A 255 -19.42 -7.53 1.42
N SER A 256 -20.03 -6.68 2.25
CA SER A 256 -21.34 -6.96 2.87
C SER A 256 -22.48 -7.16 1.86
N LEU A 257 -22.30 -6.72 0.61
CA LEU A 257 -23.30 -6.74 -0.45
C LEU A 257 -22.96 -7.73 -1.58
N GLY A 258 -22.03 -8.65 -1.33
CA GLY A 258 -21.74 -9.79 -2.23
C GLY A 258 -20.53 -9.61 -3.14
N GLY A 259 -19.85 -8.47 -3.12
CA GLY A 259 -18.62 -8.25 -3.90
C GLY A 259 -18.60 -6.93 -4.65
N HIS A 260 -17.82 -6.88 -5.72
CA HIS A 260 -17.53 -5.66 -6.45
C HIS A 260 -17.74 -5.82 -7.96
N SER A 261 -18.08 -4.72 -8.61
CA SER A 261 -18.10 -4.56 -10.06
C SER A 261 -16.87 -3.77 -10.49
N SER A 262 -16.26 -4.13 -11.61
CA SER A 262 -14.98 -3.55 -12.02
C SER A 262 -15.16 -2.41 -13.03
N SER A 263 -14.29 -1.41 -12.91
CA SER A 263 -14.25 -0.20 -13.75
C SER A 263 -12.80 0.18 -14.06
N LEU A 264 -12.62 1.04 -15.06
CA LEU A 264 -11.38 1.79 -15.28
C LEU A 264 -11.66 3.27 -15.04
N LEU A 265 -10.73 3.93 -14.36
CA LEU A 265 -10.65 5.38 -14.21
C LEU A 265 -9.56 5.87 -15.15
N SER A 266 -9.82 6.97 -15.85
CA SER A 266 -8.82 7.61 -16.71
C SER A 266 -8.92 9.12 -16.77
N VAL A 267 -7.82 9.75 -17.15
CA VAL A 267 -7.71 11.20 -17.37
C VAL A 267 -6.81 11.44 -18.58
N ASP A 268 -7.07 12.49 -19.35
CA ASP A 268 -6.13 12.93 -20.40
C ASP A 268 -4.79 13.27 -19.74
N GLU A 269 -3.69 12.73 -20.26
CA GLU A 269 -2.36 12.92 -19.66
C GLU A 269 -1.89 14.38 -19.70
N ASN A 270 -2.53 15.24 -20.49
CA ASN A 270 -2.25 16.67 -20.62
C ASN A 270 -3.24 17.56 -19.87
N ALA A 271 -4.30 17.00 -19.31
CA ALA A 271 -5.24 17.74 -18.47
C ALA A 271 -4.67 18.01 -17.07
N ASP A 272 -5.29 18.92 -16.32
CA ASP A 272 -4.99 19.06 -14.90
C ASP A 272 -5.61 17.88 -14.13
N LEU A 273 -4.74 17.04 -13.57
CA LEU A 273 -5.13 15.90 -12.74
C LEU A 273 -5.85 16.34 -11.45
N MET A 274 -5.67 17.59 -11.01
CA MET A 274 -6.31 18.15 -9.82
C MET A 274 -7.70 18.71 -10.08
N GLU A 275 -8.26 18.53 -11.29
CA GLU A 275 -9.63 18.92 -11.62
C GLU A 275 -10.50 17.68 -11.85
N ALA A 276 -11.50 17.48 -10.97
CA ALA A 276 -12.34 16.29 -11.00
C ALA A 276 -13.06 16.07 -12.34
N GLU A 277 -13.45 17.15 -13.03
CA GLU A 277 -14.16 17.10 -14.31
C GLU A 277 -13.33 16.50 -15.47
N ASN A 278 -12.00 16.49 -15.34
CA ASN A 278 -11.11 15.89 -16.34
C ASN A 278 -11.06 14.35 -16.25
N TRP A 279 -11.54 13.78 -15.14
CA TRP A 279 -11.52 12.35 -14.90
C TRP A 279 -12.77 11.66 -15.45
N THR A 280 -12.59 10.45 -15.98
CA THR A 280 -13.65 9.63 -16.58
C THR A 280 -13.61 8.24 -15.98
N LEU A 281 -14.75 7.78 -15.47
CA LEU A 281 -14.93 6.43 -14.94
C LEU A 281 -15.86 5.63 -15.86
N THR A 282 -15.42 4.45 -16.28
CA THR A 282 -16.30 3.52 -17.01
C THR A 282 -17.48 3.10 -16.13
N LYS A 283 -18.65 2.86 -16.71
CA LYS A 283 -19.74 2.21 -15.96
C LYS A 283 -19.29 0.89 -15.34
N PRO A 284 -19.60 0.60 -14.05
CA PRO A 284 -19.19 -0.64 -13.41
C PRO A 284 -19.74 -1.90 -14.12
N LEU A 285 -18.87 -2.87 -14.36
CA LEU A 285 -19.23 -4.18 -14.90
C LEU A 285 -19.22 -5.23 -13.78
N ALA A 286 -20.41 -5.72 -13.44
CA ALA A 286 -20.55 -6.89 -12.57
C ALA A 286 -19.98 -8.14 -13.24
N PHE A 287 -19.34 -8.99 -12.43
CA PHE A 287 -18.95 -10.33 -12.83
C PHE A 287 -20.15 -11.11 -13.37
N ASN A 288 -19.96 -11.85 -14.47
CA ASN A 288 -20.96 -12.77 -15.00
C ASN A 288 -20.42 -14.21 -14.95
N PRO A 289 -21.05 -15.14 -14.21
CA PRO A 289 -20.63 -16.53 -14.18
C PRO A 289 -20.76 -17.24 -15.53
N ASP A 290 -21.55 -16.72 -16.48
CA ASP A 290 -21.74 -17.31 -17.82
C ASP A 290 -20.63 -16.90 -18.82
N TRP A 291 -19.66 -16.07 -18.44
CA TRP A 291 -18.54 -15.76 -19.31
C TRP A 291 -17.71 -17.01 -19.63
N ALA A 292 -17.12 -17.04 -20.82
CA ALA A 292 -16.38 -18.21 -21.28
C ALA A 292 -15.16 -18.49 -20.38
N GLY A 293 -15.03 -19.74 -19.92
CA GLY A 293 -13.88 -20.21 -19.15
C GLY A 293 -13.86 -19.85 -17.65
N THR A 294 -14.91 -19.18 -17.14
CA THR A 294 -15.07 -18.90 -15.71
C THR A 294 -15.14 -20.20 -14.88
N VAL A 295 -14.80 -20.09 -13.60
CA VAL A 295 -14.86 -21.23 -12.68
C VAL A 295 -16.29 -21.54 -12.26
N LYS A 296 -16.56 -22.79 -11.90
CA LYS A 296 -17.87 -23.22 -11.40
C LYS A 296 -17.96 -23.04 -9.88
N GLY A 297 -18.98 -22.35 -9.40
CA GLY A 297 -19.25 -22.19 -7.96
C GLY A 297 -19.64 -20.76 -7.56
N PRO A 298 -19.86 -20.51 -6.26
CA PRO A 298 -20.28 -19.21 -5.71
C PRO A 298 -19.14 -18.18 -5.65
N SER A 299 -18.59 -17.81 -6.82
CA SER A 299 -17.54 -16.78 -6.87
C SER A 299 -18.09 -15.42 -6.41
N ARG A 300 -17.29 -14.72 -5.60
CA ARG A 300 -17.57 -13.33 -5.17
C ARG A 300 -17.13 -12.28 -6.20
N GLY A 301 -16.81 -12.71 -7.41
CA GLY A 301 -16.48 -11.87 -8.54
C GLY A 301 -15.00 -11.46 -8.58
N LEU A 302 -14.78 -10.25 -9.08
CA LEU A 302 -13.47 -9.70 -9.44
C LEU A 302 -13.08 -8.58 -8.47
N LEU A 303 -11.79 -8.31 -8.35
CA LEU A 303 -11.26 -7.24 -7.51
C LEU A 303 -9.82 -6.89 -7.91
N GLU A 304 -9.39 -5.67 -7.59
CA GLU A 304 -7.97 -5.28 -7.53
C GLU A 304 -7.26 -5.51 -8.86
N GLY A 305 -7.78 -4.87 -9.91
CA GLY A 305 -7.27 -5.05 -11.26
C GLY A 305 -6.10 -4.14 -11.61
N SER A 306 -5.27 -4.58 -12.57
CA SER A 306 -4.21 -3.76 -13.16
C SER A 306 -4.66 -3.26 -14.53
N ALA A 307 -4.64 -1.94 -14.72
CA ALA A 307 -4.75 -1.35 -16.05
C ALA A 307 -3.44 -1.60 -16.80
N VAL A 308 -3.46 -2.38 -17.88
CA VAL A 308 -2.27 -2.79 -18.63
C VAL A 308 -2.58 -2.82 -20.13
N VAL A 309 -1.61 -2.45 -20.96
CA VAL A 309 -1.75 -2.44 -22.42
C VAL A 309 -1.44 -3.84 -22.96
N SER A 310 -2.36 -4.42 -23.73
CA SER A 310 -2.15 -5.70 -24.40
C SER A 310 -1.16 -5.57 -25.58
N PRO A 311 -0.62 -6.69 -26.13
CA PRO A 311 0.21 -6.64 -27.34
C PRO A 311 -0.51 -6.05 -28.56
N THR A 312 -1.84 -6.08 -28.57
CA THR A 312 -2.68 -5.49 -29.62
C THR A 312 -2.96 -3.99 -29.41
N GLY A 313 -2.44 -3.39 -28.35
CA GLY A 313 -2.63 -1.98 -28.02
C GLY A 313 -3.97 -1.68 -27.33
N ASP A 314 -4.65 -2.70 -26.79
CA ASP A 314 -5.89 -2.51 -26.04
C ASP A 314 -5.61 -2.23 -24.57
N ILE A 315 -6.41 -1.37 -23.93
CA ILE A 315 -6.36 -1.21 -22.48
C ILE A 315 -7.14 -2.35 -21.82
N ILE A 316 -6.46 -3.14 -21.00
CA ILE A 316 -7.01 -4.29 -20.27
C ILE A 316 -7.02 -3.97 -18.77
N ASN A 317 -8.13 -4.29 -18.11
CA ASN A 317 -8.18 -4.44 -16.67
C ASN A 317 -7.95 -5.93 -16.33
N PHE A 318 -6.74 -6.26 -15.88
CA PHE A 318 -6.34 -7.63 -15.52
C PHE A 318 -6.61 -7.86 -14.03
N LEU A 319 -7.60 -8.68 -13.71
CA LEU A 319 -8.24 -8.72 -12.38
C LEU A 319 -7.95 -10.00 -11.60
N GLY A 320 -7.80 -9.84 -10.29
CA GLY A 320 -7.89 -10.94 -9.35
C GLY A 320 -9.28 -11.55 -9.37
N TYR A 321 -9.34 -12.87 -9.29
CA TYR A 321 -10.57 -13.64 -9.39
C TYR A 321 -10.81 -14.41 -8.09
N LYS A 322 -11.93 -14.14 -7.41
CA LYS A 322 -12.24 -14.78 -6.13
C LYS A 322 -12.81 -16.18 -6.37
N THR A 323 -11.92 -17.17 -6.35
CA THR A 323 -12.22 -18.57 -6.70
C THR A 323 -12.20 -19.55 -5.51
N ALA A 324 -11.99 -19.08 -4.27
CA ALA A 324 -11.71 -19.97 -3.12
C ALA A 324 -12.77 -21.06 -2.86
N GLU A 325 -14.03 -20.82 -3.26
CA GLU A 325 -15.15 -21.75 -3.12
C GLU A 325 -15.61 -22.33 -4.48
N CYS A 326 -14.74 -22.31 -5.49
CA CYS A 326 -15.06 -22.70 -6.86
C CYS A 326 -14.20 -23.85 -7.38
N VAL A 327 -14.49 -24.34 -8.58
CA VAL A 327 -13.72 -25.38 -9.29
C VAL A 327 -13.32 -24.87 -10.69
N PRO A 328 -12.01 -24.76 -11.00
CA PRO A 328 -10.89 -24.83 -10.05
C PRO A 328 -10.96 -23.72 -8.98
N ASP A 329 -10.30 -23.95 -7.84
CA ASP A 329 -10.35 -23.04 -6.69
C ASP A 329 -9.29 -21.93 -6.76
N ARG A 330 -8.44 -21.94 -7.78
CA ARG A 330 -7.26 -21.08 -7.96
C ARG A 330 -6.82 -21.03 -9.43
N ASP A 331 -5.70 -20.37 -9.65
CA ASP A 331 -4.95 -20.34 -10.91
C ASP A 331 -5.73 -19.76 -12.10
N ARG A 332 -6.53 -18.73 -11.84
CA ARG A 332 -7.41 -18.09 -12.83
C ARG A 332 -7.45 -16.59 -12.64
N ALA A 333 -7.31 -15.84 -13.72
CA ALA A 333 -7.57 -14.40 -13.76
C ALA A 333 -8.58 -14.05 -14.86
N ILE A 334 -9.15 -12.86 -14.77
CA ILE A 334 -10.09 -12.33 -15.77
C ILE A 334 -9.52 -11.06 -16.37
N MET A 335 -9.58 -10.97 -17.69
CA MET A 335 -9.26 -9.78 -18.46
C MET A 335 -10.56 -9.13 -18.93
N LEU A 336 -10.74 -7.86 -18.58
CA LEU A 336 -11.80 -7.02 -19.13
C LEU A 336 -11.17 -5.96 -20.03
N LYS A 337 -11.76 -5.70 -21.20
CA LYS A 337 -11.26 -4.73 -22.18
C LYS A 337 -11.99 -3.40 -22.04
N GLY A 338 -11.24 -2.31 -21.96
CA GLY A 338 -11.74 -0.94 -22.09
C GLY A 338 -11.70 -0.44 -23.53
N ASP A 339 -12.31 0.72 -23.77
CA ASP A 339 -12.34 1.37 -25.07
C ASP A 339 -11.58 2.70 -25.00
N ILE A 340 -10.42 2.77 -25.65
CA ILE A 340 -9.54 3.96 -25.61
C ILE A 340 -10.18 5.18 -26.27
N ASN A 341 -11.12 4.97 -27.21
CA ASN A 341 -11.81 6.06 -27.90
C ASN A 341 -13.08 6.52 -27.17
N CYS A 342 -13.59 5.68 -26.26
CA CYS A 342 -14.77 5.95 -25.43
C CYS A 342 -14.47 5.59 -23.96
N PRO A 343 -13.68 6.42 -23.24
CA PRO A 343 -13.15 6.10 -21.90
C PRO A 343 -14.21 5.93 -20.80
N ASP A 344 -15.47 6.32 -21.04
CA ASP A 344 -16.62 6.14 -20.17
C ASP A 344 -17.42 4.86 -20.47
N LYS A 345 -17.14 4.21 -21.61
CA LYS A 345 -17.82 3.01 -22.05
C LYS A 345 -17.56 1.87 -21.08
N LYS A 346 -18.63 1.15 -20.75
CA LYS A 346 -18.58 -0.03 -19.90
C LYS A 346 -17.54 -1.02 -20.43
N LEU A 347 -16.74 -1.58 -19.53
CA LEU A 347 -15.82 -2.66 -19.87
C LEU A 347 -16.55 -3.83 -20.56
N ALA A 348 -15.84 -4.55 -21.41
CA ALA A 348 -16.30 -5.79 -22.03
C ALA A 348 -15.49 -6.97 -21.52
N PHE A 349 -16.13 -8.13 -21.34
CA PHE A 349 -15.39 -9.36 -21.10
C PHE A 349 -14.47 -9.64 -22.29
N TYR A 350 -13.20 -9.93 -22.01
CA TYR A 350 -12.22 -10.29 -23.02
C TYR A 350 -11.86 -11.76 -22.92
N LYS A 351 -11.33 -12.18 -21.76
CA LYS A 351 -10.84 -13.55 -21.59
C LYS A 351 -10.76 -13.99 -20.13
N THR A 352 -10.89 -15.29 -19.91
CA THR A 352 -10.44 -15.98 -18.70
C THR A 352 -9.13 -16.68 -19.01
N VAL A 353 -8.11 -16.49 -18.18
CA VAL A 353 -6.74 -17.01 -18.43
C VAL A 353 -6.23 -17.81 -17.23
N ASP A 354 -5.32 -18.75 -17.50
CA ASP A 354 -4.54 -19.42 -16.47
C ASP A 354 -3.52 -18.42 -15.90
N PHE A 355 -3.45 -18.28 -14.58
CA PHE A 355 -2.57 -17.31 -13.92
C PHE A 355 -2.22 -17.74 -12.50
N PHE A 356 -0.95 -17.76 -12.12
CA PHE A 356 -0.47 -18.32 -10.84
C PHE A 356 -0.75 -17.47 -9.58
N GLY A 357 -1.52 -16.39 -9.72
CA GLY A 357 -2.09 -15.63 -8.62
C GLY A 357 -3.60 -15.50 -8.83
N ASN A 358 -4.35 -15.07 -7.81
CA ASN A 358 -5.73 -14.56 -7.95
C ASN A 358 -6.44 -14.24 -6.63
N ARG A 359 -6.01 -14.85 -5.52
CA ARG A 359 -6.70 -14.67 -4.22
C ARG A 359 -6.33 -13.39 -3.50
N SER A 360 -5.11 -12.92 -3.69
CA SER A 360 -4.54 -11.71 -3.08
C SER A 360 -4.22 -10.66 -4.14
N LYS A 361 -4.12 -9.39 -3.74
CA LYS A 361 -3.66 -8.31 -4.62
C LYS A 361 -2.34 -8.68 -5.27
N PHE A 362 -2.26 -8.45 -6.57
CA PHE A 362 -1.05 -8.47 -7.37
C PHE A 362 -1.11 -7.29 -8.34
N SER A 363 0.02 -6.93 -8.94
CA SER A 363 0.09 -5.94 -10.01
C SER A 363 0.68 -6.57 -11.26
N VAL A 364 0.24 -6.10 -12.43
CA VAL A 364 0.83 -6.49 -13.72
C VAL A 364 1.48 -5.26 -14.32
N LEU A 365 2.78 -5.30 -14.51
CA LEU A 365 3.56 -4.23 -15.14
C LEU A 365 4.21 -4.75 -16.41
N TYR A 366 4.28 -3.91 -17.44
CA TYR A 366 5.02 -4.19 -18.66
C TYR A 366 6.43 -3.61 -18.54
N ASP A 367 7.43 -4.42 -18.86
CA ASP A 367 8.81 -3.98 -18.99
C ASP A 367 9.14 -3.76 -20.47
N ASP A 368 9.43 -2.50 -20.82
CA ASP A 368 9.78 -2.11 -22.17
C ASP A 368 11.14 -2.64 -22.63
N VAL A 369 12.03 -3.04 -21.71
CA VAL A 369 13.36 -3.55 -22.07
C VAL A 369 13.27 -4.99 -22.54
N SER A 370 12.70 -5.88 -21.71
CA SER A 370 12.54 -7.30 -22.04
C SER A 370 11.34 -7.59 -22.94
N LYS A 371 10.42 -6.62 -23.10
CA LYS A 371 9.14 -6.77 -23.80
C LYS A 371 8.25 -7.86 -23.18
N GLN A 372 8.29 -7.95 -21.84
CA GLN A 372 7.53 -8.91 -21.06
C GLN A 372 6.63 -8.21 -20.04
N TYR A 373 5.56 -8.88 -19.66
CA TYR A 373 4.74 -8.54 -18.51
C TYR A 373 5.26 -9.28 -17.28
N PHE A 374 5.38 -8.59 -16.17
CA PHE A 374 5.76 -9.15 -14.88
C PHE A 374 4.64 -8.99 -13.85
N SER A 375 4.56 -9.96 -12.95
CA SER A 375 3.72 -9.88 -11.76
C SER A 375 4.35 -10.65 -10.61
N ILE A 376 4.39 -10.05 -9.43
CA ILE A 376 4.71 -10.77 -8.19
C ILE A 376 3.40 -11.27 -7.58
N VAL A 377 3.30 -12.60 -7.44
CA VAL A 377 2.09 -13.29 -6.99
C VAL A 377 2.34 -14.07 -5.71
N ASN A 378 1.30 -14.22 -4.89
CA ASN A 378 1.30 -15.23 -3.85
C ASN A 378 0.95 -16.59 -4.43
N ARG A 379 1.95 -17.44 -4.64
CA ARG A 379 1.77 -18.76 -5.24
C ARG A 379 1.14 -19.72 -4.23
N LEU A 380 0.06 -20.38 -4.64
CA LEU A 380 -0.67 -21.34 -3.80
C LEU A 380 -0.15 -22.76 -4.06
N GLN A 381 0.09 -23.54 -3.02
CA GLN A 381 0.58 -24.92 -3.14
C GLN A 381 -0.20 -25.89 -2.24
N GLY A 382 -0.34 -27.14 -2.68
CA GLY A 382 -1.01 -28.18 -1.90
C GLY A 382 -2.53 -28.07 -1.84
N GLU A 383 -3.15 -28.90 -1.01
CA GLU A 383 -4.61 -28.99 -0.90
C GLU A 383 -5.19 -27.83 -0.08
N TYR A 384 -4.56 -27.47 1.04
CA TYR A 384 -5.03 -26.43 1.96
C TYR A 384 -4.37 -25.09 1.69
N THR A 385 -5.03 -24.23 0.92
CA THR A 385 -4.44 -22.96 0.45
C THR A 385 -5.18 -21.71 0.88
N ARG A 386 -6.13 -21.86 1.80
CA ARG A 386 -6.86 -20.73 2.35
C ARG A 386 -5.90 -19.87 3.16
N GLY A 387 -5.81 -18.58 2.82
CA GLY A 387 -4.95 -17.63 3.52
C GLY A 387 -3.46 -17.69 3.18
N MET A 388 -3.01 -18.65 2.36
CA MET A 388 -1.60 -18.78 1.99
C MET A 388 -1.08 -17.52 1.28
N ARG A 389 -0.03 -16.93 1.87
CA ARG A 389 0.70 -15.76 1.35
C ARG A 389 2.20 -15.83 1.65
N ASN A 390 2.72 -16.98 2.07
CA ASN A 390 4.10 -17.20 2.50
C ASN A 390 5.08 -17.52 1.35
N ILE A 391 4.62 -17.52 0.10
CA ILE A 391 5.46 -17.67 -1.09
C ILE A 391 5.18 -16.48 -1.99
N ALA A 392 6.19 -15.67 -2.29
CA ALA A 392 6.13 -14.60 -3.27
C ALA A 392 6.94 -15.01 -4.50
N SER A 393 6.28 -15.21 -5.63
CA SER A 393 6.91 -15.67 -6.88
C SER A 393 6.84 -14.59 -7.95
N LEU A 394 7.93 -14.42 -8.69
CA LEU A 394 7.94 -13.60 -9.89
C LEU A 394 7.40 -14.42 -11.06
N SER A 395 6.35 -13.93 -11.70
CA SER A 395 5.74 -14.53 -12.88
C SER A 395 5.88 -13.61 -14.09
N VAL A 396 5.97 -14.22 -15.27
CA VAL A 396 6.21 -13.52 -16.52
C VAL A 396 5.32 -14.04 -17.64
N SER A 397 4.94 -13.16 -18.56
CA SER A 397 4.20 -13.49 -19.78
C SER A 397 4.60 -12.54 -20.91
N SER A 398 4.55 -13.00 -22.16
CA SER A 398 4.76 -12.15 -23.35
C SER A 398 3.46 -11.61 -23.92
N ASP A 399 2.30 -12.10 -23.48
CA ASP A 399 1.01 -11.86 -24.14
C ASP A 399 -0.17 -11.62 -23.19
N LEU A 400 0.08 -11.58 -21.87
CA LEU A 400 -0.92 -11.55 -20.78
C LEU A 400 -1.75 -12.83 -20.64
N GLU A 401 -1.55 -13.85 -21.46
CA GLU A 401 -2.38 -15.05 -21.47
C GLU A 401 -1.60 -16.27 -20.99
N HIS A 402 -0.39 -16.45 -21.50
CA HIS A 402 0.49 -17.57 -21.16
C HIS A 402 1.50 -17.10 -20.14
N TRP A 403 1.21 -17.40 -18.87
CA TRP A 403 2.09 -17.08 -17.76
C TRP A 403 2.98 -18.26 -17.41
N ARG A 404 4.15 -17.98 -16.86
CA ARG A 404 5.01 -18.95 -16.17
C ARG A 404 5.64 -18.32 -14.95
N ILE A 405 5.93 -19.13 -13.94
CA ILE A 405 6.79 -18.70 -12.83
C ILE A 405 8.23 -18.62 -13.34
N LEU A 406 8.90 -17.50 -13.07
CA LEU A 406 10.31 -17.30 -13.36
C LEU A 406 11.18 -17.80 -12.20
N CYS A 407 10.86 -17.38 -10.97
CA CYS A 407 11.51 -17.81 -9.74
C CYS A 407 10.63 -17.48 -8.53
N ASP A 408 10.96 -18.06 -7.37
CA ASP A 408 10.47 -17.61 -6.07
C ASP A 408 11.40 -16.51 -5.54
N LEU A 409 10.84 -15.34 -5.24
CA LEU A 409 11.57 -14.23 -4.63
C LEU A 409 11.75 -14.47 -3.13
N LEU A 410 10.69 -14.96 -2.48
CA LEU A 410 10.66 -15.34 -1.08
C LEU A 410 9.87 -16.65 -0.96
N ASP A 411 10.49 -17.70 -0.41
CA ASP A 411 9.84 -18.98 -0.15
C ASP A 411 9.93 -19.32 1.34
N TYR A 412 8.79 -19.17 2.01
CA TYR A 412 8.59 -19.55 3.40
C TYR A 412 7.47 -20.60 3.51
N SER A 413 7.34 -21.46 2.49
CA SER A 413 6.36 -22.55 2.43
C SER A 413 6.43 -23.49 3.64
N ALA A 414 7.59 -23.63 4.27
CA ALA A 414 7.80 -24.45 5.46
C ALA A 414 7.29 -23.81 6.77
N LEU A 415 6.93 -22.52 6.77
CA LEU A 415 6.46 -21.80 7.95
C LEU A 415 4.93 -21.72 8.02
N ASP A 416 4.44 -21.48 9.23
CA ASP A 416 3.01 -21.35 9.55
C ASP A 416 2.37 -20.19 8.76
N THR A 417 1.41 -20.52 7.90
CA THR A 417 0.70 -19.58 7.02
C THR A 417 -0.18 -18.59 7.76
N GLU A 418 -0.50 -18.84 9.04
CA GLU A 418 -1.23 -17.88 9.88
C GLU A 418 -0.32 -16.79 10.45
N LYS A 419 1.00 -17.03 10.47
CA LYS A 419 2.00 -16.14 11.09
C LYS A 419 2.95 -15.49 10.10
N VAL A 420 3.13 -16.08 8.92
CA VAL A 420 4.09 -15.62 7.91
C VAL A 420 3.38 -15.36 6.59
N ALA A 421 3.53 -14.14 6.07
CA ALA A 421 2.90 -13.73 4.83
C ALA A 421 3.69 -12.60 4.15
N PHE A 422 3.54 -12.48 2.83
CA PHE A 422 3.99 -11.35 2.03
C PHE A 422 2.78 -10.83 1.25
N GLN A 423 2.21 -9.73 1.70
CA GLN A 423 0.88 -9.29 1.27
C GLN A 423 0.94 -7.98 0.50
N TYR A 424 0.03 -7.83 -0.46
CA TYR A 424 -0.25 -6.58 -1.16
C TYR A 424 0.96 -5.98 -1.89
N ILE A 425 1.87 -6.83 -2.36
CA ILE A 425 3.14 -6.43 -2.98
C ILE A 425 2.91 -5.38 -4.08
N ASP A 426 3.62 -4.27 -3.97
CA ASP A 426 3.77 -3.25 -5.00
C ASP A 426 5.24 -3.22 -5.44
N PHE A 427 5.49 -3.04 -6.74
CA PHE A 427 6.84 -3.12 -7.27
C PHE A 427 7.05 -2.17 -8.44
N ILE A 428 8.31 -1.85 -8.71
CA ILE A 428 8.76 -1.02 -9.83
C ILE A 428 9.99 -1.65 -10.48
N PHE A 429 10.24 -1.32 -11.74
CA PHE A 429 11.51 -1.56 -12.39
C PHE A 429 12.46 -0.40 -12.10
N ASP A 430 13.71 -0.71 -11.77
CA ASP A 430 14.76 0.28 -11.56
C ASP A 430 16.06 -0.15 -12.25
N GLY A 431 16.25 0.30 -13.50
CA GLY A 431 17.36 -0.15 -14.33
C GLY A 431 17.30 -1.66 -14.55
N ASP A 432 18.36 -2.36 -14.12
CA ASP A 432 18.45 -3.82 -14.21
C ASP A 432 17.76 -4.54 -13.04
N ASP A 433 17.30 -3.79 -12.04
CA ASP A 433 16.72 -4.31 -10.81
C ASP A 433 15.19 -4.24 -10.79
N LEU A 434 14.59 -5.08 -9.95
CA LEU A 434 13.19 -5.00 -9.56
C LEU A 434 13.12 -4.72 -8.06
N LEU A 435 12.52 -3.59 -7.69
CA LEU A 435 12.29 -3.22 -6.30
C LEU A 435 10.85 -3.54 -5.92
N PHE A 436 10.62 -4.25 -4.82
CA PHE A 436 9.28 -4.54 -4.33
C PHE A 436 9.13 -4.23 -2.84
N LEU A 437 7.93 -3.80 -2.47
CA LEU A 437 7.53 -3.48 -1.11
C LEU A 437 6.37 -4.38 -0.70
N SER A 438 6.46 -4.99 0.48
CA SER A 438 5.47 -5.95 0.99
C SER A 438 5.05 -5.59 2.41
N ARG A 439 3.76 -5.82 2.72
CA ARG A 439 3.32 -6.00 4.11
C ARG A 439 3.72 -7.41 4.55
N THR A 440 4.36 -7.55 5.71
CA THR A 440 4.80 -8.84 6.26
C THR A 440 4.05 -9.22 7.52
#